data_AF-A0A2D5ZB41-F1
#
_entry.id   AF-A0A2D5ZB41-F1
#
_cell.length_a   1.000
_cell.length_b   1.000
_cell.length_c   1.000
_cell.angle_alpha   90.00
_cell.angle_beta   90.00
_cell.angle_gamma   90.00
#
_symmetry.space_group_name_H-M   'P 1'
#
loop_
_entity.id
_entity.type
_entity.pdbx_description
1 polymer ?
#
loop_
_entity_poly.entity_id
_entity_poly.type
_entity_poly.pdbx_seq_one_letter_code
_entity_poly.pdbx_strand_id
1 'polypeptide(L)'
;MEALTLQDRMDTVMSDPESDRRRLIEHLSANPERCPLCNYNLYGLTSDRCPECGKHLKLQVGLTEAFLKAWLVLVAPLLAGSGLGVFFWVLAPGGFPGAPDFLTNLAFHATIYYFMAMPLVAFFALFGRRRFLRLSKLIQWRVAMTAATLTAIAFLVFLGFVL
;
A
#
# COMPACT_ATOMS: atom_id res chain seq x y z
N MET A 1 1.80 4.38 44.97
CA MET A 1 2.67 5.43 44.41
C MET A 1 3.03 5.20 42.94
N GLU A 2 2.25 4.42 42.17
CA GLU A 2 2.59 4.02 40.78
C GLU A 2 1.62 4.57 39.71
N ALA A 3 0.53 5.24 40.11
CA ALA A 3 -0.49 5.75 39.19
C ALA A 3 -0.21 7.17 38.64
N LEU A 4 0.71 7.92 39.25
CA LEU A 4 1.04 9.31 38.84
C LEU A 4 1.93 9.37 37.58
N THR A 5 2.61 8.30 37.21
CA THR A 5 3.54 8.25 36.07
C THR A 5 2.86 7.97 34.73
N LEU A 6 1.63 7.43 34.71
CA LEU A 6 0.88 7.18 33.48
C LEU A 6 0.12 8.42 32.99
N GLN A 7 -0.45 9.21 33.91
CA GLN A 7 -1.12 10.47 33.59
C GLN A 7 -0.12 11.48 33.02
N ASP A 8 1.03 11.64 33.67
CA ASP A 8 2.12 12.52 33.24
C ASP A 8 2.71 12.13 31.87
N ARG A 9 2.70 10.82 31.55
CA ARG A 9 3.04 10.31 30.20
C ARG A 9 1.95 10.55 29.16
N MET A 10 0.68 10.57 29.54
CA MET A 10 -0.42 10.90 28.61
C MET A 10 -0.46 12.40 28.32
N ASP A 11 -0.19 13.23 29.32
CA ASP A 11 -0.12 14.69 29.18
C ASP A 11 1.08 15.15 28.33
N THR A 12 2.20 14.40 28.33
CA THR A 12 3.33 14.64 27.41
C THR A 12 3.06 14.24 25.95
N VAL A 13 2.02 13.44 25.68
CA VAL A 13 1.66 13.02 24.31
C VAL A 13 0.61 13.95 23.69
N MET A 14 -0.16 14.67 24.50
CA MET A 14 -0.95 15.81 24.04
C MET A 14 -0.02 17.00 23.79
N SER A 15 0.52 17.10 22.57
CA SER A 15 1.29 18.28 22.18
C SER A 15 0.46 19.54 22.39
N ASP A 16 0.98 20.46 23.19
CA ASP A 16 0.42 21.80 23.36
C ASP A 16 0.23 22.44 21.96
N PRO A 17 -1.00 22.80 21.56
CA PRO A 17 -1.28 23.39 20.26
C PRO A 17 -0.42 24.62 19.96
N GLU A 18 -0.04 25.38 21.00
CA GLU A 18 0.81 26.56 20.86
C GLU A 18 2.27 26.17 20.55
N SER A 19 2.78 25.08 21.14
CA SER A 19 4.09 24.51 20.83
C SER A 19 4.17 24.03 19.37
N ASP A 20 3.15 23.32 18.90
CA ASP A 20 3.08 22.86 17.50
C ASP A 20 3.03 24.03 16.51
N ARG A 21 2.27 25.07 16.84
CA ARG A 21 2.19 26.31 16.05
C ARG A 21 3.55 27.02 15.96
N ARG A 22 4.28 27.14 17.09
CA ARG A 22 5.61 27.77 17.10
C ARG A 22 6.60 27.00 16.24
N ARG A 23 6.62 25.67 16.34
CA ARG A 23 7.49 24.81 15.50
C ARG A 23 7.20 24.95 14.01
N LEU A 24 5.92 25.07 13.64
CA LEU A 24 5.52 25.32 12.25
C LEU A 24 6.06 26.66 11.75
N ILE A 25 5.85 27.75 12.50
CA ILE A 25 6.30 29.09 12.14
C ILE A 25 7.83 29.13 12.02
N GLU A 26 8.54 28.57 13.01
CA GLU A 26 10.00 28.46 12.99
C GLU A 26 10.49 27.70 11.74
N HIS A 27 9.88 26.57 11.42
CA HIS A 27 10.23 25.78 10.25
C HIS A 27 10.00 26.54 8.93
N LEU A 28 8.84 27.19 8.76
CA LEU A 28 8.50 27.97 7.57
C LEU A 28 9.33 29.26 7.44
N SER A 29 9.83 29.79 8.56
CA SER A 29 10.74 30.94 8.53
C SER A 29 12.13 30.58 7.99
N ALA A 30 12.56 29.33 8.21
CA ALA A 30 13.87 28.85 7.80
C ALA A 30 13.87 28.15 6.44
N ASN A 31 12.74 27.56 6.02
CA ASN A 31 12.67 26.72 4.83
C ASN A 31 11.66 27.26 3.80
N PRO A 32 12.03 27.35 2.51
CA PRO A 32 11.13 27.78 1.45
C PRO A 32 10.18 26.64 1.03
N GLU A 33 9.16 26.41 1.84
CA GLU A 33 8.07 25.45 1.56
C GLU A 33 6.95 26.11 0.75
N ARG A 34 6.23 25.33 -0.06
CA ARG A 34 5.06 25.81 -0.83
C ARG A 34 3.76 25.25 -0.28
N CYS A 35 2.70 26.06 -0.32
CA CYS A 35 1.37 25.61 0.08
C CYS A 35 0.89 24.46 -0.84
N PRO A 36 0.46 23.30 -0.30
CA PRO A 36 0.02 22.17 -1.13
C PRO A 36 -1.29 22.43 -1.87
N LEU A 37 -2.09 23.43 -1.45
CA LEU A 37 -3.37 23.76 -2.08
C LEU A 37 -3.24 24.81 -3.18
N CYS A 38 -2.58 25.94 -2.91
CA CYS A 38 -2.47 27.06 -3.86
C CYS A 38 -1.05 27.31 -4.39
N ASN A 39 -0.06 26.54 -3.96
CA ASN A 39 1.35 26.65 -4.38
C ASN A 39 2.05 27.99 -4.02
N TYR A 40 1.43 28.81 -3.16
CA TYR A 40 2.04 30.05 -2.64
C TYR A 40 3.30 29.75 -1.80
N ASN A 41 4.31 30.63 -1.88
CA ASN A 41 5.54 30.50 -1.11
C ASN A 41 5.29 30.85 0.37
N LEU A 42 5.52 29.89 1.27
CA LEU A 42 5.29 30.05 2.71
C LEU A 42 6.52 30.55 3.47
N TYR A 43 7.59 30.89 2.75
CA TYR A 43 8.81 31.41 3.37
C TYR A 43 8.55 32.68 4.18
N GLY A 44 8.98 32.67 5.45
CA GLY A 44 8.87 33.83 6.34
C GLY A 44 7.46 34.04 6.93
N LEU A 45 6.58 33.05 6.83
CA LEU A 45 5.22 33.15 7.36
C LEU A 45 5.21 33.22 8.90
N THR A 46 4.53 34.21 9.47
CA THR A 46 4.41 34.44 10.92
C THR A 46 3.10 33.89 11.53
N SER A 47 2.25 33.28 10.70
CA SER A 47 0.96 32.72 11.12
C SER A 47 0.85 31.26 10.68
N ASP A 48 -0.07 30.52 11.29
CA ASP A 48 -0.41 29.14 10.91
C ASP A 48 -1.43 29.09 9.75
N ARG A 49 -1.72 30.21 9.09
CA ARG A 49 -2.67 30.29 7.97
C ARG A 49 -1.99 30.78 6.71
N CYS A 50 -2.31 30.15 5.58
CA CYS A 50 -1.88 30.65 4.29
C CYS A 50 -2.60 31.98 3.97
N PRO A 51 -1.89 33.05 3.56
CA PRO A 51 -2.49 34.35 3.27
C PRO A 51 -3.36 34.35 2.00
N GLU A 52 -3.06 33.46 1.06
CA GLU A 52 -3.80 33.35 -0.20
C GLU A 52 -5.08 32.51 -0.05
N CYS A 53 -5.00 31.31 0.51
CA CYS A 53 -6.15 30.39 0.58
C CYS A 53 -6.87 30.36 1.94
N GLY A 54 -6.30 31.01 2.98
CA GLY A 54 -6.88 31.10 4.32
C GLY A 54 -6.91 29.80 5.13
N LYS A 55 -6.40 28.68 4.59
CA LYS A 55 -6.39 27.38 5.26
C LYS A 55 -5.31 27.31 6.34
N HIS A 56 -5.63 26.64 7.45
CA HIS A 56 -4.66 26.30 8.49
C HIS A 56 -3.63 25.30 7.97
N LEU A 57 -2.38 25.55 8.35
CA LEU A 57 -1.23 24.71 8.08
C LEU A 57 -0.88 23.95 9.37
N LYS A 58 -0.41 22.72 9.23
CA LYS A 58 0.09 21.92 10.34
C LYS A 58 1.40 21.26 9.92
N LEU A 59 2.41 21.31 10.78
CA LEU A 59 3.67 20.62 10.55
C LEU A 59 3.43 19.11 10.65
N GLN A 60 3.79 18.37 9.61
CA GLN A 60 3.69 16.92 9.58
C GLN A 60 5.04 16.33 9.19
N VAL A 61 5.42 15.23 9.84
CA VAL A 61 6.61 14.48 9.46
C VAL A 61 6.22 13.49 8.37
N GLY A 62 6.68 13.76 7.15
CA GLY A 62 6.56 12.86 6.01
C GLY A 62 7.81 12.00 5.80
N LEU A 63 7.64 10.83 5.18
CA LEU A 63 8.76 10.06 4.65
C LEU A 63 9.15 10.62 3.27
N THR A 64 10.43 10.98 3.09
CA THR A 64 10.96 11.52 1.82
C THR A 64 10.80 10.55 0.65
N GLU A 65 10.95 9.25 0.92
CA GLU A 65 10.63 8.17 -0.02
C GLU A 65 9.46 7.36 0.56
N ALA A 66 8.23 7.73 0.25
CA ALA A 66 7.10 6.83 0.49
C ALA A 66 7.28 5.62 -0.45
N PHE A 67 7.80 4.51 0.07
CA PHE A 67 8.00 3.23 -0.65
C PHE A 67 6.70 2.53 -1.06
N LEU A 68 5.66 3.31 -1.39
CA LEU A 68 4.40 2.82 -1.88
C LEU A 68 4.56 2.04 -3.19
N LYS A 69 5.58 2.36 -4.02
CA LYS A 69 5.80 1.73 -5.32
C LYS A 69 5.95 0.21 -5.21
N ALA A 70 6.83 -0.29 -4.35
CA ALA A 70 7.04 -1.74 -4.19
C ALA A 70 5.79 -2.45 -3.65
N TRP A 71 5.08 -1.80 -2.72
CA TRP A 71 3.83 -2.34 -2.18
C TRP A 71 2.71 -2.37 -3.25
N LEU A 72 2.60 -1.35 -4.09
CA LEU A 72 1.66 -1.34 -5.22
C LEU A 72 2.00 -2.42 -6.25
N VAL A 73 3.29 -2.61 -6.59
CA VAL A 73 3.74 -3.68 -7.49
C VAL A 73 3.44 -5.08 -6.92
N LEU A 74 3.47 -5.24 -5.60
CA LEU A 74 3.06 -6.49 -4.94
C LEU A 74 1.54 -6.71 -5.00
N VAL A 75 0.74 -5.69 -4.66
CA VAL A 75 -0.71 -5.83 -4.49
C VAL A 75 -1.47 -5.83 -5.81
N ALA A 76 -1.03 -5.04 -6.80
CA ALA A 76 -1.70 -4.94 -8.10
C ALA A 76 -1.91 -6.30 -8.81
N PRO A 77 -0.90 -7.16 -9.00
CA PRO A 77 -1.08 -8.45 -9.65
C PRO A 77 -1.98 -9.40 -8.83
N LEU A 78 -1.86 -9.38 -7.49
CA LEU A 78 -2.68 -10.20 -6.61
C LEU A 78 -4.17 -9.84 -6.70
N LEU A 79 -4.49 -8.56 -6.88
CA LEU A 79 -5.87 -8.10 -7.09
C LEU A 79 -6.34 -8.31 -8.53
N ALA A 80 -5.48 -8.14 -9.53
CA ALA A 80 -5.83 -8.33 -10.93
C ALA A 80 -6.32 -9.77 -11.22
N GLY A 81 -5.71 -10.78 -10.56
CA GLY A 81 -6.15 -12.17 -10.67
C GLY A 81 -7.33 -12.54 -9.78
N SER A 82 -7.77 -11.65 -8.89
CA SER A 82 -8.85 -11.95 -7.94
C SER A 82 -10.18 -12.07 -8.67
N GLY A 83 -10.88 -13.19 -8.45
CA GLY A 83 -12.19 -13.46 -9.05
C GLY A 83 -12.13 -14.32 -10.33
N LEU A 84 -11.02 -14.35 -11.07
CA LEU A 84 -10.89 -15.23 -12.25
C LEU A 84 -11.04 -16.71 -11.87
N GLY A 85 -10.39 -17.14 -10.79
CA GLY A 85 -10.49 -18.53 -10.32
C GLY A 85 -11.92 -18.95 -9.99
N VAL A 86 -12.67 -18.10 -9.25
CA VAL A 86 -14.08 -18.38 -8.89
C VAL A 86 -14.95 -18.43 -10.14
N PHE A 87 -14.77 -17.48 -11.06
CA PHE A 87 -15.51 -17.44 -12.32
C PHE A 87 -15.35 -18.73 -13.15
N PHE A 88 -14.10 -19.18 -13.35
CA PHE A 88 -13.83 -20.39 -14.14
C PHE A 88 -14.22 -21.68 -13.41
N TRP A 89 -14.10 -21.72 -12.08
CA TRP A 89 -14.56 -22.87 -11.29
C TRP A 89 -16.07 -23.09 -11.42
N VAL A 90 -16.87 -22.01 -11.49
CA VAL A 90 -18.32 -22.08 -11.71
C VAL A 90 -18.67 -22.54 -13.13
N LEU A 91 -17.94 -22.07 -14.15
CA LEU A 91 -18.25 -22.37 -15.55
C LEU A 91 -17.77 -23.75 -16.01
N ALA A 92 -16.68 -24.27 -15.44
CA ALA A 92 -16.03 -25.48 -15.91
C ALA A 92 -15.66 -26.44 -14.76
N PRO A 93 -16.61 -26.88 -13.91
CA PRO A 93 -16.32 -27.74 -12.75
C PRO A 93 -15.81 -29.14 -13.14
N GLY A 94 -16.08 -29.60 -14.37
CA GLY A 94 -15.57 -30.87 -14.92
C GLY A 94 -14.23 -30.74 -15.65
N GLY A 95 -13.62 -29.55 -15.65
CA GLY A 95 -12.42 -29.23 -16.43
C GLY A 95 -12.73 -28.67 -17.81
N PHE A 96 -11.66 -28.43 -18.56
CA PHE A 96 -11.74 -27.81 -19.88
C PHE A 96 -12.17 -28.86 -20.94
N PRO A 97 -13.28 -28.64 -21.69
CA PRO A 97 -13.86 -29.65 -22.58
C PRO A 97 -12.97 -30.03 -23.79
N GLY A 98 -11.82 -29.37 -23.98
CA GLY A 98 -10.83 -29.68 -25.01
C GLY A 98 -9.50 -30.24 -24.50
N ALA A 99 -9.36 -30.56 -23.20
CA ALA A 99 -8.11 -31.09 -22.67
C ALA A 99 -7.84 -32.52 -23.21
N PRO A 100 -6.75 -32.75 -23.97
CA PRO A 100 -6.51 -34.02 -24.65
C PRO A 100 -6.10 -35.14 -23.68
N ASP A 101 -5.59 -34.80 -22.50
CA ASP A 101 -5.04 -35.72 -21.53
C ASP A 101 -5.21 -35.24 -20.08
N PHE A 102 -4.98 -36.16 -19.14
CA PHE A 102 -5.12 -35.91 -17.70
C PHE A 102 -4.20 -34.80 -17.19
N LEU A 103 -2.96 -34.68 -17.71
CA LEU A 103 -2.01 -33.67 -17.23
C LEU A 103 -2.47 -32.26 -17.58
N THR A 104 -3.02 -32.05 -18.79
CA THR A 104 -3.60 -30.77 -19.21
C THR A 104 -4.79 -30.38 -18.33
N ASN A 105 -5.67 -31.34 -18.03
CA ASN A 105 -6.84 -31.09 -17.16
C ASN A 105 -6.42 -30.79 -15.71
N LEU A 106 -5.42 -31.51 -15.19
CA LEU A 106 -4.83 -31.25 -13.87
C LEU A 106 -4.19 -29.86 -13.80
N ALA A 107 -3.43 -29.47 -14.82
CA ALA A 107 -2.78 -28.15 -14.90
C ALA A 107 -3.82 -27.01 -14.96
N PHE A 108 -4.91 -27.19 -15.70
CA PHE A 108 -6.03 -26.25 -15.74
C PHE A 108 -6.65 -26.05 -14.34
N HIS A 109 -6.99 -27.14 -13.65
CA HIS A 109 -7.52 -27.05 -12.28
C HIS A 109 -6.54 -26.42 -11.29
N ALA A 110 -5.25 -26.77 -11.37
CA ALA A 110 -4.21 -26.19 -10.53
C ALA A 110 -4.14 -24.66 -10.72
N THR A 111 -4.28 -24.19 -11.96
CA THR A 111 -4.29 -22.75 -12.29
C THR A 111 -5.54 -22.05 -11.72
N ILE A 112 -6.71 -22.70 -11.79
CA ILE A 112 -7.94 -22.20 -11.15
C ILE A 112 -7.76 -22.04 -9.64
N TYR A 113 -7.26 -23.07 -8.96
CA TYR A 113 -7.03 -23.03 -7.51
C TYR A 113 -6.01 -21.96 -7.13
N TYR A 114 -4.98 -21.74 -7.94
CA TYR A 114 -4.01 -20.66 -7.74
C TYR A 114 -4.69 -19.28 -7.74
N PHE A 115 -5.51 -18.98 -8.74
CA PHE A 115 -6.24 -17.70 -8.80
C PHE A 115 -7.28 -17.57 -7.68
N MET A 116 -7.90 -18.67 -7.26
CA MET A 116 -8.84 -18.68 -6.15
C MET A 116 -8.18 -18.39 -4.79
N ALA A 117 -6.89 -18.73 -4.62
CA ALA A 117 -6.13 -18.42 -3.42
C ALA A 117 -5.64 -16.97 -3.34
N MET A 118 -5.58 -16.25 -4.48
CA MET A 118 -5.05 -14.88 -4.53
C MET A 118 -5.77 -13.86 -3.63
N PRO A 119 -7.11 -13.86 -3.47
CA PRO A 119 -7.80 -12.98 -2.52
C PRO A 119 -7.30 -13.14 -1.08
N LEU A 120 -6.99 -14.37 -0.66
CA LEU A 120 -6.46 -14.66 0.67
C LEU A 120 -5.05 -14.06 0.83
N VAL A 121 -4.19 -14.23 -0.19
CA VAL A 121 -2.85 -13.64 -0.20
C VAL A 121 -2.91 -12.12 -0.23
N ALA A 122 -3.79 -11.54 -1.06
CA ALA A 122 -4.03 -10.11 -1.13
C ALA A 122 -4.52 -9.57 0.22
N PHE A 123 -5.43 -10.25 0.89
CA PHE A 123 -5.88 -9.92 2.24
C PHE A 123 -4.69 -9.84 3.21
N PHE A 124 -3.86 -10.89 3.28
CA PHE A 124 -2.67 -10.85 4.13
C PHE A 124 -1.66 -9.75 3.74
N ALA A 125 -1.51 -9.44 2.46
CA ALA A 125 -0.66 -8.34 2.00
C ALA A 125 -1.20 -6.94 2.38
N LEU A 126 -2.53 -6.76 2.34
CA LEU A 126 -3.22 -5.52 2.72
C LEU A 126 -3.12 -5.30 4.25
N PHE A 127 -3.45 -6.31 5.05
CA PHE A 127 -3.37 -6.23 6.52
C PHE A 127 -1.91 -6.23 7.03
N GLY A 128 -1.02 -6.92 6.30
CA GLY A 128 0.43 -6.95 6.55
C GLY A 128 1.19 -5.71 6.07
N ARG A 129 0.51 -4.70 5.50
CA ARG A 129 1.13 -3.50 4.92
C ARG A 129 2.15 -2.84 5.86
N ARG A 130 1.80 -2.67 7.13
CA ARG A 130 2.70 -2.04 8.12
C ARG A 130 3.98 -2.85 8.37
N ARG A 131 3.90 -4.19 8.34
CA ARG A 131 5.06 -5.07 8.49
C ARG A 131 5.92 -5.04 7.23
N PHE A 132 5.29 -5.07 6.05
CA PHE A 132 5.99 -5.01 4.77
C PHE A 132 6.79 -3.71 4.62
N LEU A 133 6.19 -2.57 4.96
CA LEU A 133 6.86 -1.26 4.87
C LEU A 133 8.04 -1.09 5.85
N ARG A 134 8.17 -1.97 6.85
CA ARG A 134 9.33 -2.01 7.77
C ARG A 134 10.50 -2.82 7.22
N LEU A 135 10.32 -3.56 6.12
CA LEU A 135 11.40 -4.34 5.50
C LEU A 135 12.38 -3.42 4.75
N SER A 136 13.60 -3.90 4.54
CA SER A 136 14.58 -3.16 3.73
C SER A 136 14.12 -3.04 2.26
N LYS A 137 14.53 -1.95 1.59
CA LYS A 137 14.16 -1.65 0.20
C LYS A 137 14.42 -2.82 -0.76
N LEU A 138 15.55 -3.50 -0.59
CA LEU A 138 15.92 -4.67 -1.40
C LEU A 138 14.95 -5.85 -1.18
N ILE A 139 14.54 -6.12 0.07
CA ILE A 139 13.61 -7.21 0.37
C ILE A 139 12.21 -6.87 -0.18
N GLN A 140 11.75 -5.63 0.00
CA GLN A 140 10.45 -5.19 -0.53
C GLN A 140 10.36 -5.41 -2.05
N TRP A 141 11.38 -4.97 -2.79
CA TRP A 141 11.42 -5.14 -4.25
C TRP A 141 11.55 -6.60 -4.68
N ARG A 142 12.36 -7.42 -3.99
CA ARG A 142 12.45 -8.86 -4.29
C ARG A 142 11.10 -9.54 -4.11
N VAL A 143 10.41 -9.31 -2.99
CA VAL A 143 9.08 -9.90 -2.74
C VAL A 143 8.06 -9.43 -3.79
N ALA A 144 8.03 -8.13 -4.09
CA ALA A 144 7.12 -7.57 -5.08
C ALA A 144 7.37 -8.14 -6.49
N MET A 145 8.63 -8.19 -6.94
CA MET A 145 8.99 -8.74 -8.25
C MET A 145 8.70 -10.23 -8.33
N THR A 146 9.00 -11.01 -7.30
CA THR A 146 8.69 -12.45 -7.28
C THR A 146 7.18 -12.68 -7.39
N ALA A 147 6.36 -11.95 -6.64
CA ALA A 147 4.91 -12.07 -6.71
C ALA A 147 4.37 -11.68 -8.09
N ALA A 148 4.85 -10.56 -8.66
CA ALA A 148 4.46 -10.10 -9.98
C ALA A 148 4.84 -11.11 -11.07
N THR A 149 6.07 -11.64 -11.06
CA THR A 149 6.55 -12.64 -12.02
C THR A 149 5.76 -13.93 -11.92
N LEU A 150 5.53 -14.46 -10.71
CA LEU A 150 4.74 -15.69 -10.54
C LEU A 150 3.31 -15.53 -11.05
N THR A 151 2.69 -14.37 -10.78
CA THR A 151 1.33 -14.07 -11.27
C THR A 151 1.30 -13.97 -12.79
N ALA A 152 2.30 -13.32 -13.40
CA ALA A 152 2.41 -13.21 -14.85
C ALA A 152 2.60 -14.58 -15.53
N ILE A 153 3.45 -15.44 -14.97
CA ILE A 153 3.65 -16.81 -15.47
C ILE A 153 2.34 -17.60 -15.38
N ALA A 154 1.66 -17.57 -14.23
CA ALA A 154 0.38 -18.25 -14.06
C ALA A 154 -0.69 -17.75 -15.05
N PHE A 155 -0.72 -16.44 -15.32
CA PHE A 155 -1.63 -15.85 -16.30
C PHE A 155 -1.29 -16.25 -17.74
N LEU A 156 -0.02 -16.31 -18.13
CA LEU A 156 0.39 -16.79 -19.45
C LEU A 156 0.05 -18.27 -19.66
N VAL A 157 0.30 -19.10 -18.66
CA VAL A 157 -0.10 -20.51 -18.66
C VAL A 157 -1.62 -20.63 -18.81
N PHE A 158 -2.37 -19.81 -18.08
CA PHE A 158 -3.82 -19.76 -18.18
C PHE A 158 -4.29 -19.38 -19.59
N LEU A 159 -3.72 -18.33 -20.19
CA LEU A 159 -4.05 -17.91 -21.55
C LEU A 159 -3.77 -19.00 -22.58
N GLY A 160 -2.70 -19.79 -22.39
CA GLY A 160 -2.38 -20.93 -23.27
C GLY A 160 -3.40 -22.07 -23.23
N PHE A 161 -4.28 -22.12 -22.22
CA PHE A 161 -5.42 -23.06 -22.21
C PHE A 161 -6.68 -22.47 -22.83
N VAL A 162 -6.83 -21.15 -22.82
CA VAL A 162 -8.04 -20.46 -23.31
C VAL A 162 -8.00 -20.20 -24.81
N LEU A 163 -6.82 -19.93 -25.35
CA LEU A 163 -6.56 -19.68 -26.77
C LEU A 163 -6.32 -20.99 -27.53
#